data_AF-A0A9N9DY59-F1
#
_entry.id   AF-A0A9N9DY59-F1
#
_cell.length_a   1.000
_cell.length_b   1.000
_cell.length_c   1.000
_cell.angle_alpha   90.00
_cell.angle_beta   90.00
_cell.angle_gamma   90.00
#
_symmetry.space_group_name_H-M   'P 1'
#
loop_
_entity.id
_entity.type
_entity.pdbx_description
1 polymer ?
#
loop_
_entity_poly.entity_id
_entity_poly.type
_entity_poly.pdbx_seq_one_letter_code
_entity_poly.pdbx_strand_id
1 'polypeptide(L)'
;MLQIVSEALDVHINTVHLLESATNLVINSTTTAGSTGSDLNGYAVHNACKTLAERLKPYHEKMPDKSFEEIVKAAYHDRVNLSANGFYKAPNVDVGQIEGGFIQGVGWCTNEQTLHFPNGNLDIPQDFRIYTYEGAKTNVKSIHSSKGIGEPPLLLGNTVFFAIRDAITAARLPATPERIRIACDDKIVRKCKVEKKDGEVPWKNVVVNSRTFAREEMKNDHGSEEHRSSDAKVAQRPLDLR
;
A
#
# COMPACT_ATOMS: atom_id res chain seq x y z
N MET A 1 1.21 9.44 24.93
CA MET A 1 2.60 9.27 25.39
C MET A 1 2.73 9.40 26.91
N LEU A 2 2.35 10.53 27.51
CA LEU A 2 2.44 10.72 28.98
C LEU A 2 1.75 9.62 29.80
N GLN A 3 0.55 9.19 29.39
CA GLN A 3 -0.17 8.09 30.03
C GLN A 3 0.62 6.77 30.02
N ILE A 4 1.29 6.46 28.91
CA ILE A 4 2.12 5.25 28.78
C ILE A 4 3.29 5.29 29.76
N VAL A 5 3.93 6.46 29.94
CA VAL A 5 5.02 6.63 30.90
C VAL A 5 4.50 6.49 32.33
N SER A 6 3.37 7.14 32.63
CA SER A 6 2.71 7.11 33.94
C SER A 6 2.38 5.67 34.36
N GLU A 7 1.83 4.87 33.46
CA GLU A 7 1.54 3.46 33.71
C GLU A 7 2.81 2.60 33.77
N ALA A 8 3.75 2.79 32.84
CA ALA A 8 4.94 1.94 32.75
C ALA A 8 5.94 2.14 33.90
N LEU A 9 5.95 3.31 34.54
CA LEU A 9 6.82 3.62 35.66
C LEU A 9 6.06 3.73 37.00
N ASP A 10 4.74 3.54 37.00
CA ASP A 10 3.87 3.68 38.17
C ASP A 10 4.03 5.04 38.88
N VAL A 11 3.93 6.12 38.10
CA VAL A 11 4.05 7.50 38.59
C VAL A 11 2.86 8.34 38.18
N HIS A 12 2.52 9.36 38.97
CA HIS A 12 1.42 10.27 38.64
C HIS A 12 1.74 11.09 37.38
N ILE A 13 0.78 11.27 36.47
CA ILE A 13 1.01 11.93 35.16
C ILE A 13 1.66 13.33 35.26
N ASN A 14 1.39 14.07 36.33
CA ASN A 14 1.98 15.40 36.59
C ASN A 14 3.50 15.38 36.82
N THR A 15 4.11 14.23 37.11
CA THR A 15 5.57 14.11 37.23
C THR A 15 6.26 13.90 35.89
N VAL A 16 5.49 13.68 34.81
CA VAL A 16 6.01 13.43 33.47
C VAL A 16 5.87 14.70 32.64
N HIS A 17 6.95 15.14 32.01
CA HIS A 17 6.97 16.29 31.13
C HIS A 17 7.41 15.90 29.72
N LEU A 18 6.74 16.46 28.71
CA LEU A 18 7.07 16.27 27.30
C LEU A 18 7.54 17.60 26.72
N LEU A 19 8.74 17.59 26.13
CA LEU A 19 9.27 18.71 25.35
C LEU A 19 8.86 18.60 23.88
N GLU A 20 9.21 19.61 23.10
CA GLU A 20 9.00 19.59 21.66
C GLU A 20 9.72 18.43 20.95
N SER A 21 9.23 18.08 19.78
CA SER A 21 9.90 17.12 18.90
C SER A 21 11.04 17.82 18.16
N ALA A 22 12.28 17.41 18.43
CA ALA A 22 13.46 18.02 17.84
C ALA A 22 14.45 16.95 17.31
N THR A 23 15.04 17.21 16.14
CA THR A 23 15.92 16.26 15.43
C THR A 23 17.25 16.04 16.12
N ASN A 24 17.64 16.92 17.05
CA ASN A 24 18.79 16.72 17.92
C ASN A 24 18.51 15.75 19.08
N LEU A 25 17.24 15.48 19.40
CA LEU A 25 16.82 14.54 20.45
C LEU A 25 16.47 13.18 19.86
N VAL A 26 15.69 13.17 18.78
CA VAL A 26 15.27 11.95 18.08
C VAL A 26 15.63 12.09 16.60
N ILE A 27 16.70 11.40 16.21
CA ILE A 27 17.18 11.37 14.83
C ILE A 27 16.37 10.39 13.99
N ASN A 28 16.24 10.69 12.69
CA ASN A 28 15.62 9.80 11.69
C ASN A 28 14.19 9.36 12.03
N SER A 29 13.41 10.21 12.69
CA SER A 29 11.99 9.97 12.89
C SER A 29 11.26 9.94 11.54
N THR A 30 10.24 9.08 11.44
CA THR A 30 9.33 9.07 10.28
C THR A 30 8.29 10.16 10.43
N THR A 31 7.69 10.60 9.32
CA THR A 31 6.60 11.57 9.32
C THR A 31 5.44 11.09 10.20
N THR A 32 4.83 12.00 10.98
CA THR A 32 3.58 11.74 11.68
C THR A 32 2.43 11.71 10.68
N ALA A 33 2.20 10.55 10.07
CA ALA A 33 1.18 10.33 9.05
C ALA A 33 0.60 8.91 9.15
N GLY A 34 -0.48 8.65 8.42
CA GLY A 34 -0.98 7.28 8.23
C GLY A 34 -1.66 6.65 9.46
N SER A 35 -2.12 7.44 10.43
CA SER A 35 -2.82 6.98 11.66
C SER A 35 -2.02 6.05 12.60
N THR A 36 -0.71 5.89 12.40
CA THR A 36 0.13 4.96 13.21
C THR A 36 1.05 5.65 14.21
N GLY A 37 1.00 6.98 14.28
CA GLY A 37 1.93 7.77 15.09
C GLY A 37 1.87 7.43 16.58
N SER A 38 0.68 7.19 17.13
CA SER A 38 0.51 6.83 18.55
C SER A 38 1.05 5.44 18.87
N ASP A 39 0.86 4.47 17.98
CA ASP A 39 1.33 3.09 18.20
C ASP A 39 2.85 3.01 18.10
N LEU A 40 3.41 3.60 17.05
CA LEU A 40 4.86 3.58 16.78
C LEU A 40 5.64 4.26 17.90
N ASN A 41 5.28 5.51 18.19
CA ASN A 41 5.97 6.28 19.22
C ASN A 41 5.59 5.80 20.63
N GLY A 42 4.37 5.28 20.83
CA GLY A 42 3.90 4.78 22.11
C GLY A 42 4.66 3.55 22.56
N TYR A 43 4.86 2.58 21.67
CA TYR A 43 5.69 1.41 21.96
C TYR A 43 7.17 1.76 22.08
N ALA A 44 7.68 2.73 21.30
CA ALA A 44 9.05 3.21 21.48
C ALA A 44 9.23 3.79 22.90
N VAL A 45 8.30 4.64 23.36
CA VAL A 45 8.29 5.17 24.73
C VAL A 45 8.20 4.05 25.76
N HIS A 46 7.30 3.08 25.56
CA HIS A 46 7.17 1.93 26.45
C HIS A 46 8.48 1.13 26.57
N ASN A 47 9.20 0.90 25.47
CA ASN A 47 10.48 0.20 25.48
C ASN A 47 11.58 0.98 26.23
N ALA A 48 11.58 2.32 26.13
CA ALA A 48 12.46 3.16 26.94
C ALA A 48 12.13 3.04 28.43
N CYS A 49 10.83 3.14 28.79
CA CYS A 49 10.36 2.99 30.17
C CYS A 49 10.70 1.62 30.75
N LYS A 50 10.50 0.54 29.99
CA LYS A 50 10.86 -0.82 30.41
C LYS A 50 12.35 -0.94 30.77
N THR A 51 13.21 -0.34 29.95
CA THR A 51 14.66 -0.32 30.22
C THR A 51 14.98 0.41 31.53
N LEU A 52 14.30 1.51 31.82
CA LEU A 52 14.46 2.24 33.08
C LEU A 52 13.90 1.43 34.27
N ALA A 53 12.73 0.83 34.12
CA ALA A 53 12.10 0.01 35.14
C ALA A 53 12.99 -1.19 35.52
N GLU A 54 13.63 -1.85 34.55
CA GLU A 54 14.58 -2.94 34.80
C GLU A 54 15.80 -2.48 35.61
N ARG A 55 16.31 -1.26 35.34
CA ARG A 55 17.42 -0.66 36.09
C ARG A 55 17.02 -0.25 37.50
N LEU A 56 15.77 0.18 37.70
CA LEU A 56 15.23 0.62 38.98
C LEU A 56 14.67 -0.53 39.84
N LYS A 57 14.38 -1.68 39.23
CA LYS A 57 13.82 -2.86 39.92
C LYS A 57 14.54 -3.24 41.22
N PRO A 58 15.88 -3.30 41.30
CA PRO A 58 16.57 -3.65 42.56
C PRO A 58 16.32 -2.64 43.68
N TYR A 59 16.01 -1.38 43.35
CA TYR A 59 15.74 -0.33 44.33
C TYR A 59 14.30 -0.37 44.81
N HIS A 60 13.35 -0.66 43.92
CA HIS A 60 11.96 -0.94 44.31
C HIS A 60 11.88 -2.14 45.27
N GLU A 61 12.66 -3.20 45.03
CA GLU A 61 12.69 -4.38 45.90
C GLU A 61 13.35 -4.12 47.26
N LYS A 62 14.43 -3.32 47.30
CA LYS A 62 15.11 -2.94 48.54
C LYS A 62 14.32 -1.94 49.38
N MET A 63 13.48 -1.13 48.74
CA MET A 63 12.80 0.01 49.36
C MET A 63 11.34 0.11 48.88
N PRO A 64 10.47 -0.86 49.25
CA PRO A 64 9.11 -0.95 48.72
C PRO A 64 8.19 0.21 49.14
N ASP A 65 8.41 0.80 50.31
CA ASP A 65 7.56 1.87 50.87
C ASP A 65 8.02 3.28 50.48
N LYS A 66 9.06 3.39 49.64
CA LYS A 66 9.69 4.67 49.29
C LYS A 66 9.07 5.29 48.05
N SER A 67 9.04 6.62 48.04
CA SER A 67 8.57 7.37 46.88
C SER A 67 9.49 7.16 45.68
N PHE A 68 8.94 7.29 44.47
CA PHE A 68 9.72 7.18 43.23
C PHE A 68 10.93 8.13 43.22
N GLU A 69 10.80 9.33 43.79
CA GLU A 69 11.91 10.29 43.91
C GLU A 69 13.07 9.77 44.77
N GLU A 70 12.77 9.12 45.90
CA GLU A 70 13.78 8.54 46.77
C GLU A 70 14.48 7.35 46.10
N ILE A 71 13.73 6.54 45.36
CA ILE A 71 14.25 5.42 44.56
C ILE A 71 15.22 5.92 43.48
N VAL A 72 14.82 6.96 42.73
CA VAL A 72 15.65 7.57 41.69
C VAL A 72 16.91 8.21 42.27
N LYS A 73 16.81 8.89 43.43
CA LYS A 73 17.98 9.46 44.13
C LYS A 73 18.96 8.38 44.55
N ALA A 74 18.49 7.27 45.10
CA ALA A 74 19.36 6.14 45.45
C ALA A 74 20.08 5.56 44.22
N ALA A 75 19.35 5.33 43.13
CA ALA A 75 19.93 4.85 41.87
C ALA A 75 20.97 5.82 41.28
N TYR A 76 20.73 7.14 41.40
CA TYR A 76 21.69 8.16 41.00
C TYR A 76 22.99 8.11 41.83
N HIS A 77 22.88 7.97 43.15
CA HIS A 77 24.06 7.85 44.02
C HIS A 77 24.89 6.60 43.72
N ASP A 78 24.24 5.53 43.29
CA ASP A 78 24.87 4.29 42.84
C ASP A 78 25.36 4.35 41.38
N ARG A 79 25.26 5.52 40.73
CA ARG A 79 25.70 5.79 39.33
C ARG A 79 25.00 4.92 38.29
N VAL A 80 23.75 4.57 38.52
CA VAL A 80 22.90 3.91 37.51
C VAL A 80 22.52 4.93 36.43
N ASN A 81 22.62 4.53 35.16
CA ASN A 81 22.20 5.37 34.05
C ASN A 81 20.65 5.51 34.02
N LEU A 82 20.15 6.73 34.21
CA LEU A 82 18.72 7.07 34.21
C LEU A 82 18.23 7.64 32.87
N SER A 83 19.03 7.55 31.81
CA SER A 83 18.63 7.85 30.43
C SER A 83 18.48 6.56 29.62
N ALA A 84 17.39 6.46 28.86
CA ALA A 84 17.12 5.33 27.99
C ALA A 84 16.51 5.79 26.67
N ASN A 85 16.95 5.16 25.59
CA ASN A 85 16.35 5.31 24.27
C ASN A 85 15.44 4.12 24.00
N GLY A 86 14.30 4.39 23.39
CA GLY A 86 13.34 3.39 22.97
C GLY A 86 13.26 3.32 21.45
N PHE A 87 13.12 2.11 20.92
CA PHE A 87 12.92 1.88 19.49
C PHE A 87 11.81 0.87 19.31
N TYR A 88 10.94 1.11 18.34
CA TYR A 88 9.89 0.17 17.97
C TYR A 88 9.67 0.19 16.47
N LYS A 89 9.48 -1.00 15.91
CA LYS A 89 9.12 -1.23 14.52
C LYS A 89 7.84 -2.04 14.53
N ALA A 90 6.74 -1.43 14.11
CA ALA A 90 5.50 -2.16 14.00
C ALA A 90 5.58 -3.20 12.87
N PRO A 91 5.22 -4.47 13.14
CA PRO A 91 4.96 -5.42 12.06
C PRO A 91 3.66 -5.02 11.34
N ASN A 92 3.60 -5.18 10.02
CA ASN A 92 2.39 -5.05 9.18
C ASN A 92 1.77 -3.65 9.02
N VAL A 93 2.38 -2.57 9.54
CA VAL A 93 1.94 -1.19 9.22
C VAL A 93 1.96 -0.92 7.71
N ASP A 94 2.88 -1.58 7.00
CA ASP A 94 3.02 -1.47 5.55
C ASP A 94 1.73 -1.86 4.83
N VAL A 95 0.99 -2.87 5.30
CA VAL A 95 -0.27 -3.30 4.68
C VAL A 95 -1.33 -2.21 4.80
N GLY A 96 -1.51 -1.65 6.00
CA GLY A 96 -2.48 -0.57 6.22
C GLY A 96 -2.13 0.72 5.45
N GLN A 97 -0.83 1.02 5.28
CA GLN A 97 -0.39 2.13 4.40
C GLN A 97 -0.70 1.84 2.93
N ILE A 98 -0.51 0.60 2.47
CA ILE A 98 -0.85 0.19 1.09
C ILE A 98 -2.36 0.31 0.86
N GLU A 99 -3.19 -0.18 1.78
CA GLU A 99 -4.66 -0.09 1.70
C GLU A 99 -5.11 1.36 1.66
N GLY A 100 -4.67 2.17 2.63
CA GLY A 100 -5.05 3.58 2.72
C GLY A 100 -4.58 4.39 1.52
N GLY A 101 -3.31 4.24 1.12
CA GLY A 101 -2.76 4.94 -0.04
C GLY A 101 -3.47 4.54 -1.33
N PHE A 102 -3.76 3.26 -1.54
CA PHE A 102 -4.49 2.79 -2.72
C PHE A 102 -5.90 3.37 -2.78
N ILE A 103 -6.69 3.30 -1.70
CA ILE A 103 -8.06 3.83 -1.68
C ILE A 103 -8.08 5.35 -1.83
N GLN A 104 -7.11 6.07 -1.26
CA GLN A 104 -6.93 7.50 -1.50
C GLN A 104 -6.66 7.80 -2.99
N GLY A 105 -5.81 7.00 -3.64
CA GLY A 105 -5.58 7.09 -5.08
C GLY A 105 -6.83 6.80 -5.92
N VAL A 106 -7.65 5.82 -5.52
CA VAL A 106 -8.93 5.52 -6.18
C VAL A 106 -9.88 6.71 -6.06
N GLY A 107 -10.07 7.24 -4.85
CA GLY A 107 -10.88 8.44 -4.61
C GLY A 107 -10.44 9.59 -5.51
N TRP A 108 -9.15 9.93 -5.48
CA TRP A 108 -8.55 10.99 -6.28
C TRP A 108 -8.81 10.84 -7.79
N CYS A 109 -8.74 9.62 -8.34
CA CYS A 109 -8.89 9.39 -9.77
C CYS A 109 -10.33 9.15 -10.25
N THR A 110 -11.29 8.86 -9.36
CA THR A 110 -12.66 8.48 -9.77
C THR A 110 -13.77 9.32 -9.15
N ASN A 111 -13.70 9.64 -7.86
CA ASN A 111 -14.86 10.11 -7.08
C ASN A 111 -14.67 11.51 -6.48
N GLU A 112 -13.43 11.89 -6.17
CA GLU A 112 -13.10 13.16 -5.51
C GLU A 112 -13.26 14.33 -6.48
N GLN A 113 -14.50 14.80 -6.62
CA GLN A 113 -14.81 16.15 -7.07
C GLN A 113 -15.09 17.03 -5.86
N THR A 114 -14.52 18.24 -5.85
CA THR A 114 -14.79 19.26 -4.83
C THR A 114 -16.19 19.88 -5.03
N LEU A 115 -17.23 19.05 -4.92
CA LEU A 115 -18.63 19.46 -4.89
C LEU A 115 -19.24 18.93 -3.59
N HIS A 116 -19.69 19.87 -2.74
CA HIS A 116 -20.23 19.59 -1.42
C HIS A 116 -21.61 18.94 -1.55
N PHE A 117 -21.69 17.61 -1.44
CA PHE A 117 -22.96 16.90 -1.33
C PHE A 117 -23.13 16.30 0.07
N PRO A 118 -24.37 16.23 0.61
CA PRO A 118 -24.61 15.75 1.98
C PRO A 118 -24.33 14.26 2.19
N ASN A 119 -24.28 13.48 1.10
CA ASN A 119 -24.24 12.02 1.14
C ASN A 119 -23.11 11.52 0.22
N GLY A 120 -21.92 11.28 0.78
CA GLY A 120 -20.83 10.59 0.08
C GLY A 120 -20.85 9.10 0.43
N ASN A 121 -20.84 8.22 -0.56
CA ASN A 121 -20.57 6.80 -0.36
C ASN A 121 -19.09 6.54 -0.66
N LEU A 122 -18.41 5.83 0.25
CA LEU A 122 -17.03 5.40 0.07
C LEU A 122 -17.03 4.04 -0.65
N ASP A 123 -16.55 3.98 -1.89
CA ASP A 123 -16.46 2.73 -2.65
C ASP A 123 -15.08 2.08 -2.47
N ILE A 124 -15.07 0.85 -1.97
CA ILE A 124 -13.89 -0.01 -1.84
C ILE A 124 -14.03 -1.26 -2.74
N PRO A 125 -12.94 -1.82 -3.30
CA PRO A 125 -13.00 -3.07 -4.03
C PRO A 125 -13.55 -4.22 -3.16
N GLN A 126 -14.48 -5.00 -3.71
CA GLN A 126 -15.08 -6.13 -2.99
C GLN A 126 -14.11 -7.29 -2.73
N ASP A 127 -13.11 -7.47 -3.60
CA ASP A 127 -11.98 -8.39 -3.41
C ASP A 127 -10.69 -7.57 -3.48
N PHE A 128 -10.06 -7.35 -2.33
CA PHE A 128 -8.84 -6.55 -2.20
C PHE A 128 -7.73 -7.38 -1.58
N ARG A 129 -6.72 -7.74 -2.39
CA ARG A 129 -5.62 -8.62 -1.99
C ARG A 129 -4.30 -7.91 -2.06
N ILE A 130 -3.53 -8.00 -0.98
CA ILE A 130 -2.21 -7.38 -0.85
C ILE A 130 -1.20 -8.48 -0.53
N TYR A 131 -0.10 -8.48 -1.27
CA TYR A 131 1.01 -9.41 -1.09
C TYR A 131 2.30 -8.61 -0.98
N THR A 132 3.09 -8.88 0.05
CA THR A 132 4.44 -8.36 0.20
C THR A 132 5.43 -9.33 -0.41
N TYR A 133 6.45 -8.80 -1.10
CA TYR A 133 7.46 -9.65 -1.74
C TYR A 133 8.45 -10.20 -0.71
N GLU A 134 8.42 -11.51 -0.48
CA GLU A 134 9.37 -12.23 0.37
C GLU A 134 10.61 -12.64 -0.46
N GLY A 135 11.81 -12.24 -0.02
CA GLY A 135 13.06 -12.56 -0.72
C GLY A 135 13.81 -11.36 -1.34
N ALA A 136 13.48 -10.13 -0.94
CA ALA A 136 14.27 -8.96 -1.31
C ALA A 136 15.70 -9.05 -0.74
N LYS A 137 16.70 -8.62 -1.51
CA LYS A 137 18.10 -8.57 -1.05
C LYS A 137 18.24 -7.71 0.21
N THR A 138 18.81 -8.26 1.28
CA THR A 138 18.96 -7.63 2.60
C THR A 138 20.14 -6.66 2.71
N ASN A 139 20.54 -6.00 1.62
CA ASN A 139 21.64 -5.03 1.60
C ASN A 139 21.25 -3.74 0.87
N VAL A 140 20.03 -3.28 1.13
CA VAL A 140 19.56 -1.97 0.65
C VAL A 140 20.14 -0.90 1.58
N LYS A 141 20.53 0.27 1.06
CA LYS A 141 21.06 1.42 1.84
C LYS A 141 19.98 2.10 2.70
N SER A 142 19.19 1.33 3.42
CA SER A 142 18.10 1.76 4.29
C SER A 142 18.18 1.05 5.63
N ILE A 143 17.57 1.64 6.66
CA ILE A 143 17.63 1.07 8.01
C ILE A 143 16.95 -0.30 8.03
N HIS A 144 17.70 -1.33 8.46
CA HIS A 144 17.26 -2.73 8.40
C HIS A 144 16.76 -3.20 7.01
N SER A 145 17.31 -2.65 5.91
CA SER A 145 16.86 -2.98 4.54
C SER A 145 15.36 -2.73 4.28
N SER A 146 14.75 -1.76 4.97
CA SER A 146 13.36 -1.36 4.77
C SER A 146 13.15 -0.50 3.52
N LYS A 147 11.90 -0.25 3.13
CA LYS A 147 11.54 0.74 2.10
C LYS A 147 10.34 1.55 2.58
N GLY A 148 10.36 2.86 2.34
CA GLY A 148 9.20 3.71 2.61
C GLY A 148 8.04 3.35 1.68
N ILE A 149 6.84 3.19 2.24
CA ILE A 149 5.65 2.72 1.52
C ILE A 149 4.42 3.64 1.69
N GLY A 150 4.57 4.80 2.34
CA GLY A 150 3.42 5.69 2.59
C GLY A 150 2.81 6.29 1.31
N GLU A 151 3.64 6.85 0.44
CA GLU A 151 3.19 7.51 -0.80
C GLU A 151 3.12 6.59 -2.04
N PRO A 152 4.03 5.62 -2.25
CA PRO A 152 4.03 4.82 -3.48
C PRO A 152 2.70 4.17 -3.87
N PRO A 153 1.87 3.67 -2.93
CA PRO A 153 0.58 3.06 -3.25
C PRO A 153 -0.47 4.03 -3.82
N LEU A 154 -0.34 5.34 -3.59
CA LEU A 154 -1.29 6.34 -4.10
C LEU A 154 -1.40 6.30 -5.62
N LEU A 155 -0.27 6.17 -6.31
CA LEU A 155 -0.25 6.10 -7.77
C LEU A 155 -0.89 4.81 -8.30
N LEU A 156 -0.97 3.74 -7.50
CA LEU A 156 -1.61 2.49 -7.89
C LEU A 156 -3.13 2.64 -8.06
N GLY A 157 -3.75 3.67 -7.48
CA GLY A 157 -5.15 4.01 -7.72
C GLY A 157 -5.49 4.24 -9.20
N ASN A 158 -4.50 4.68 -10.01
CA ASN A 158 -4.65 4.84 -11.46
C ASN A 158 -5.07 3.55 -12.18
N THR A 159 -4.81 2.38 -11.60
CA THR A 159 -5.24 1.10 -12.18
C THR A 159 -6.76 1.04 -12.35
N VAL A 160 -7.52 1.59 -11.39
CA VAL A 160 -8.98 1.66 -11.45
C VAL A 160 -9.42 2.64 -12.55
N PHE A 161 -8.77 3.80 -12.65
CA PHE A 161 -9.02 4.76 -13.73
C PHE A 161 -8.83 4.13 -15.12
N PHE A 162 -7.72 3.41 -15.32
CA PHE A 162 -7.45 2.74 -16.60
C PHE A 162 -8.41 1.58 -16.86
N ALA A 163 -8.83 0.85 -15.83
CA ALA A 163 -9.86 -0.20 -15.96
C ALA A 163 -11.21 0.38 -16.40
N ILE A 164 -11.63 1.52 -15.82
CA ILE A 164 -12.84 2.24 -16.25
C ILE A 164 -12.70 2.70 -17.71
N ARG A 165 -11.55 3.29 -18.08
CA ARG A 165 -11.29 3.73 -19.46
C ARG A 165 -11.34 2.57 -20.46
N ASP A 166 -10.78 1.41 -20.10
CA ASP A 166 -10.80 0.22 -20.94
C ASP A 166 -12.22 -0.31 -21.12
N ALA A 167 -13.00 -0.40 -20.04
CA ALA A 167 -14.42 -0.77 -20.10
C ALA A 167 -15.23 0.15 -21.02
N ILE A 168 -14.99 1.47 -20.94
CA ILE A 168 -15.62 2.46 -21.82
C ILE A 168 -15.15 2.27 -23.28
N THR A 169 -13.87 2.02 -23.52
CA THR A 169 -13.33 1.78 -24.86
C THR A 169 -13.92 0.51 -25.48
N ALA A 170 -14.01 -0.57 -24.70
CA ALA A 170 -14.64 -1.82 -25.12
C ALA A 170 -16.13 -1.61 -25.46
N ALA A 171 -16.84 -0.78 -24.70
CA ALA A 171 -18.21 -0.38 -25.01
C ALA A 171 -18.31 0.53 -26.26
N ARG A 172 -17.21 1.20 -26.64
CA ARG A 172 -17.10 2.10 -27.81
C ARG A 172 -16.57 1.42 -29.08
N LEU A 173 -16.16 0.16 -29.04
CA LEU A 173 -16.03 -0.68 -30.25
C LEU A 173 -17.33 -0.55 -31.05
N PRO A 174 -17.32 -0.58 -32.40
CA PRO A 174 -18.48 -0.18 -33.20
C PRO A 174 -19.69 -0.96 -32.73
N ALA A 175 -20.56 -0.25 -32.02
CA ALA A 175 -21.79 -0.76 -31.44
C ALA A 175 -22.81 -0.78 -32.58
N THR A 176 -22.47 -1.53 -33.65
CA THR A 176 -23.36 -1.67 -34.78
C THR A 176 -24.65 -2.31 -34.26
N PRO A 177 -25.80 -1.99 -34.86
CA PRO A 177 -27.06 -2.61 -34.50
C PRO A 177 -26.96 -4.14 -34.46
N GLU A 178 -26.15 -4.77 -35.32
CA GLU A 178 -25.95 -6.23 -35.33
C GLU A 178 -25.24 -6.74 -34.07
N ARG A 179 -24.16 -6.07 -33.63
CA ARG A 179 -23.38 -6.48 -32.45
C ARG A 179 -24.16 -6.28 -31.15
N ILE A 180 -24.86 -5.15 -31.03
CA ILE A 180 -25.77 -4.90 -29.90
C ILE A 180 -26.88 -5.95 -29.86
N ARG A 181 -27.49 -6.23 -31.03
CA ARG A 181 -28.61 -7.19 -31.12
C ARG A 181 -28.22 -8.61 -30.72
N ILE A 182 -27.04 -9.08 -31.14
CA ILE A 182 -26.53 -10.42 -30.82
C ILE A 182 -26.17 -10.53 -29.32
N ALA A 183 -25.66 -9.46 -28.70
CA ALA A 183 -25.27 -9.46 -27.29
C ALA A 183 -26.45 -9.61 -26.30
N CYS A 184 -27.68 -9.26 -26.70
CA CYS A 184 -28.87 -9.40 -25.85
C CYS A 184 -29.31 -10.86 -25.58
N ASP A 185 -28.74 -11.86 -26.29
CA ASP A 185 -28.97 -13.32 -26.13
C ASP A 185 -30.39 -13.76 -25.71
N ASP A 186 -31.40 -13.23 -26.40
CA ASP A 186 -32.80 -13.56 -26.14
C ASP A 186 -33.29 -14.76 -26.97
N LYS A 187 -34.56 -15.14 -26.77
CA LYS A 187 -35.20 -16.27 -27.46
C LYS A 187 -35.19 -16.14 -28.99
N ILE A 188 -35.12 -14.93 -29.55
CA ILE A 188 -35.07 -14.71 -30.99
C ILE A 188 -33.65 -14.96 -31.49
N VAL A 189 -32.62 -14.41 -30.83
CA VAL A 189 -31.21 -14.63 -31.21
C VAL A 189 -30.84 -16.10 -31.17
N ARG A 190 -31.28 -16.84 -30.13
CA ARG A 190 -31.01 -18.27 -30.00
C ARG A 190 -31.62 -19.11 -31.12
N LYS A 191 -32.78 -18.70 -31.65
CA LYS A 191 -33.43 -19.36 -32.79
C LYS A 191 -32.74 -19.06 -34.12
N CYS A 192 -32.03 -17.93 -34.22
CA CYS A 192 -31.35 -17.49 -35.43
C CYS A 192 -29.89 -17.94 -35.50
N LYS A 193 -29.43 -18.75 -34.54
CA LYS A 193 -28.05 -19.26 -34.54
C LYS A 193 -27.87 -20.25 -35.69
N VAL A 194 -26.92 -19.94 -36.58
CA VAL A 194 -26.58 -20.78 -37.72
C VAL A 194 -25.22 -21.45 -37.47
N GLU A 195 -25.15 -22.75 -37.73
CA GLU A 195 -23.90 -23.50 -37.77
C GLU A 195 -23.40 -23.56 -39.20
N LYS A 196 -22.11 -23.30 -39.39
CA LYS A 196 -21.46 -23.35 -40.69
C LYS A 196 -21.48 -24.79 -41.21
N LYS A 197 -21.93 -25.02 -42.44
CA LYS A 197 -21.87 -26.34 -43.09
C LYS A 197 -20.56 -26.53 -43.83
N ASP A 198 -20.16 -27.80 -44.01
CA ASP A 198 -18.95 -28.13 -44.75
C ASP A 198 -19.02 -27.62 -46.20
N GLY A 199 -17.96 -26.90 -46.61
CA GLY A 199 -17.86 -26.27 -47.93
C GLY A 199 -18.41 -24.84 -48.03
N GLU A 200 -19.08 -24.31 -47.00
CA GLU A 200 -19.55 -22.92 -47.03
C GLU A 200 -18.39 -21.91 -46.81
N VAL A 201 -18.35 -20.86 -47.63
CA VAL A 201 -17.37 -19.78 -47.51
C VAL A 201 -18.08 -18.54 -46.93
N PRO A 202 -17.65 -18.00 -45.77
CA PRO A 202 -18.27 -16.81 -45.22
C PRO A 202 -18.09 -15.61 -46.15
N TRP A 203 -19.14 -14.80 -46.31
CA TRP A 203 -19.07 -13.56 -47.08
C TRP A 203 -18.10 -12.52 -46.45
N LYS A 204 -17.89 -12.61 -45.13
CA LYS A 204 -16.78 -12.00 -44.38
C LYS A 204 -16.29 -12.97 -43.31
N ASN A 205 -14.98 -13.12 -43.14
CA ASN A 205 -14.37 -13.88 -42.05
C ASN A 205 -14.57 -13.15 -40.71
N VAL A 206 -15.76 -13.24 -40.13
CA VAL A 206 -16.00 -12.81 -38.74
C VAL A 206 -16.59 -14.00 -38.00
N VAL A 207 -15.70 -14.80 -37.41
CA VAL A 207 -16.10 -15.80 -36.43
C VAL A 207 -16.40 -15.04 -35.13
N VAL A 208 -17.66 -14.65 -34.93
CA VAL A 208 -18.09 -14.12 -33.62
C VAL A 208 -18.26 -15.30 -32.67
N ASN A 209 -17.16 -15.73 -32.06
CA ASN A 209 -17.18 -16.64 -30.93
C ASN A 209 -16.73 -15.86 -29.69
N SER A 210 -17.50 -15.92 -28.62
CA SER A 210 -17.30 -15.13 -27.40
C SER A 210 -15.97 -15.40 -26.68
N ARG A 211 -15.21 -16.41 -27.10
CA ARG A 211 -13.94 -16.81 -26.48
C ARG A 211 -12.67 -16.51 -27.29
N THR A 212 -12.74 -16.06 -28.54
CA THR A 212 -11.55 -15.96 -29.41
C THR A 212 -11.00 -14.54 -29.60
N PHE A 213 -11.68 -13.50 -29.11
CA PHE A 213 -11.33 -12.10 -29.39
C PHE A 213 -9.99 -11.62 -28.82
N ALA A 214 -9.34 -12.37 -27.92
CA ALA A 214 -8.10 -11.92 -27.27
C ALA A 214 -6.82 -12.15 -28.10
N ARG A 215 -6.86 -12.81 -29.27
CA ARG A 215 -5.60 -13.35 -29.87
C ARG A 215 -5.28 -12.97 -31.32
N GLU A 216 -6.20 -12.39 -32.09
CA GLU A 216 -5.97 -12.14 -33.53
C GLU A 216 -5.52 -10.72 -33.91
N GLU A 217 -5.75 -9.69 -33.09
CA GLU A 217 -5.32 -8.32 -33.46
C GLU A 217 -3.82 -8.04 -33.25
N MET A 218 -3.06 -8.90 -32.57
CA MET A 218 -1.60 -8.71 -32.39
C MET A 218 -0.74 -9.14 -33.59
N LYS A 219 -1.31 -9.65 -34.69
CA LYS A 219 -0.52 -10.18 -35.83
C LYS A 219 -0.56 -9.34 -37.12
N ASN A 220 -1.37 -8.28 -37.19
CA ASN A 220 -1.58 -7.52 -38.43
C ASN A 220 -0.99 -6.12 -38.41
N ASP A 221 0.01 -5.87 -37.58
CA ASP A 221 0.82 -4.66 -37.69
C ASP A 221 2.21 -5.13 -38.07
N HIS A 222 2.59 -5.04 -39.36
CA HIS A 222 3.96 -4.89 -39.91
C HIS A 222 3.92 -4.90 -41.45
N GLY A 223 4.10 -3.71 -42.05
CA GLY A 223 4.34 -3.52 -43.48
C GLY A 223 4.46 -2.05 -43.93
N SER A 224 5.60 -1.41 -43.60
CA SER A 224 6.35 -0.29 -44.27
C SER A 224 5.59 0.90 -44.90
N GLU A 225 5.97 2.18 -44.71
CA GLU A 225 7.27 2.83 -44.99
C GLU A 225 7.55 4.00 -44.01
N GLU A 226 8.68 3.99 -43.31
CA GLU A 226 9.88 4.84 -43.52
C GLU A 226 9.71 6.38 -43.44
N HIS A 227 9.99 6.92 -42.25
CA HIS A 227 10.84 8.12 -42.11
C HIS A 227 11.90 7.90 -41.02
N ARG A 228 13.17 7.88 -41.47
CA ARG A 228 14.39 7.76 -40.65
C ARG A 228 14.77 9.09 -40.01
N SER A 229 15.13 9.05 -38.74
CA SER A 229 16.14 9.89 -38.07
C SER A 229 16.41 9.27 -36.67
N SER A 230 17.27 8.26 -36.63
CA SER A 230 18.64 8.26 -36.07
C SER A 230 18.74 8.06 -34.54
N ASP A 231 19.43 6.97 -34.20
CA ASP A 231 20.22 6.69 -32.98
C ASP A 231 19.52 6.25 -31.68
N ALA A 232 19.56 4.94 -31.41
CA ALA A 232 20.47 4.33 -30.42
C ALA A 232 20.25 2.80 -30.32
N LYS A 233 21.29 2.03 -30.62
CA LYS A 233 21.33 0.56 -30.45
C LYS A 233 21.57 0.20 -28.99
N VAL A 234 20.76 -0.69 -28.42
CA VAL A 234 21.20 -1.58 -27.31
C VAL A 234 20.69 -2.99 -27.60
N ALA A 235 21.63 -3.90 -27.82
CA ALA A 235 21.38 -5.32 -28.07
C ALA A 235 21.12 -6.07 -26.75
N GLN A 236 20.09 -6.90 -26.70
CA GLN A 236 19.95 -7.96 -25.69
C GLN A 236 19.94 -9.33 -26.38
N ARG A 237 20.91 -10.17 -26.00
CA ARG A 237 20.98 -11.60 -26.35
C ARG A 237 19.98 -12.37 -25.47
N PRO A 238 19.36 -13.47 -25.93
CA PRO A 238 18.58 -14.34 -25.07
C PRO A 238 19.51 -15.23 -24.21
N LEU A 239 19.24 -15.30 -22.91
CA LEU A 239 19.79 -16.34 -22.04
C LEU A 239 18.97 -17.62 -22.25
N ASP A 240 19.67 -18.68 -22.65
CA ASP A 240 19.16 -20.04 -22.74
C ASP A 240 19.10 -20.64 -21.33
N LEU A 241 17.94 -21.15 -20.92
CA LEU A 241 17.71 -21.76 -19.61
C LEU A 241 17.93 -23.27 -19.71
N ARG A 242 19.04 -23.74 -19.14
CA ARG A 242 19.19 -25.07 -18.54
C ARG A 242 19.76 -24.90 -17.14
#